data_AF-A0A5B6W932-F1
#
_entry.id   AF-A0A5B6W932-F1
#
_cell.length_a   1.000
_cell.length_b   1.000
_cell.length_c   1.000
_cell.angle_alpha   90.00
_cell.angle_beta   90.00
_cell.angle_gamma   90.00
#
_symmetry.space_group_name_H-M   'P 1'
#
loop_
_entity.id
_entity.type
_entity.pdbx_description
1 polymer ?
#
loop_
_entity_poly.entity_id
_entity_poly.type
_entity_poly.pdbx_seq_one_letter_code
_entity_poly.pdbx_strand_id
1 'polypeptide(L)'
;MRIEENGGESASINHLIFAYYVTGHGFGHATRVVEVVRNLIAAGHDVHVVTGAPDFVYTSEIQSPRLFLRKLVLDCGAVQADALTVDRLASLQKYSETAVRPRDSILATEVEWLHSIKADLVVSDVVPVACRAAAEAGIRSVCVTNFSWDFIYAEYVMAAGYHHRSIVWQIAEDYSHCEFLIRLPGYCPMPAFRDVIDVPLVVRRLHKSRKEVRKELRIGEDVKLVILNFGGQPAGWKLKEDYLPSGWLCLVCGASDTQELPPNFLKLPKDAYTPDLIAASDCMLGKIGYGTVSEALAYKLPFVFVRRDYFNEEPFLRNMLEFYQSGVEMIRRDLLTGHWKPYLERAISLKPCYEGGINGGEVAAHILQETAIGKNYASDKLSGVRRLRDAIVLGYQLQRVPGRDVSIPEWYTNAENELGLSTGSPTSEMSESNAITEFCTDDFEILHGDLQGLSDTRSFLNSLVELNNVSDSEKNNEKRQMRERKAAAGLFNWEEDIFVTRAPGRLDVMGGIADYSGSLVLQMPIREACHVAVQRNHPSKHRLWKHALARQNAKGQGPMPVLQIVLYH
;
A
#
# COMPACT_ATOMS: atom_id res chain seq x y z
N MET A 1 -35.99 35.05 -35.92
CA MET A 1 -34.52 35.13 -35.92
C MET A 1 -34.03 33.93 -35.14
N ARG A 2 -33.69 32.85 -35.85
CA ARG A 2 -33.22 31.58 -35.29
C ARG A 2 -31.76 31.75 -34.88
N ILE A 3 -31.41 31.31 -33.68
CA ILE A 3 -30.03 31.22 -33.21
C ILE A 3 -29.53 29.85 -33.67
N GLU A 4 -28.43 29.87 -34.43
CA GLU A 4 -27.80 28.71 -35.04
C GLU A 4 -27.13 27.83 -33.99
N GLU A 5 -27.32 26.53 -34.17
CA GLU A 5 -26.61 25.44 -33.50
C GLU A 5 -25.14 25.46 -33.94
N ASN A 6 -24.24 25.87 -33.04
CA ASN A 6 -22.82 25.57 -33.22
C ASN A 6 -22.60 24.10 -32.83
N GLY A 7 -22.45 23.27 -33.86
CA GLY A 7 -22.03 21.88 -33.74
C GLY A 7 -20.73 21.78 -32.96
N GLY A 8 -20.76 21.03 -31.87
CA GLY A 8 -19.55 20.58 -31.20
C GLY A 8 -18.77 19.69 -32.15
N GLU A 9 -17.66 20.21 -32.66
CA GLU A 9 -16.61 19.42 -33.29
C GLU A 9 -16.17 18.33 -32.29
N SER A 10 -16.63 17.11 -32.55
CA SER A 10 -16.08 15.90 -31.96
C SER A 10 -14.59 15.85 -32.32
N ALA A 11 -13.73 16.31 -31.41
CA ALA A 11 -12.29 16.08 -31.49
C ALA A 11 -12.06 14.60 -31.81
N SER A 12 -11.38 14.31 -32.92
CA SER A 12 -11.03 12.93 -33.27
C SER A 12 -10.26 12.33 -32.10
N ILE A 13 -10.80 11.30 -31.45
CA ILE A 13 -10.06 10.56 -30.43
C ILE A 13 -8.84 9.97 -31.14
N ASN A 14 -7.66 10.51 -30.85
CA ASN A 14 -6.43 9.91 -31.34
C ASN A 14 -6.39 8.46 -30.88
N HIS A 15 -6.28 7.55 -31.84
CA HIS A 15 -6.08 6.15 -31.55
C HIS A 15 -4.76 5.96 -30.78
N LEU A 16 -4.77 5.11 -29.75
CA LEU A 16 -3.64 4.89 -28.85
C LEU A 16 -3.46 3.39 -28.64
N ILE A 17 -2.23 3.00 -28.32
CA ILE A 17 -1.81 1.62 -28.05
C ILE A 17 -1.31 1.51 -26.60
N PHE A 18 -2.02 0.74 -25.78
CA PHE A 18 -1.67 0.50 -24.38
C PHE A 18 -1.01 -0.87 -24.21
N ALA A 19 0.12 -0.91 -23.48
CA ALA A 19 0.71 -2.15 -23.01
C ALA A 19 0.34 -2.37 -21.54
N TYR A 20 -0.58 -3.29 -21.26
CA TYR A 20 -1.13 -3.52 -19.92
C TYR A 20 -0.55 -4.80 -19.30
N TYR A 21 0.34 -4.64 -18.34
CA TYR A 21 0.99 -5.74 -17.63
C TYR A 21 0.20 -6.16 -16.40
N VAL A 22 -0.02 -7.47 -16.25
CA VAL A 22 -0.77 -8.05 -15.14
C VAL A 22 0.11 -9.03 -14.39
N THR A 23 0.21 -8.84 -13.07
CA THR A 23 0.95 -9.76 -12.19
C THR A 23 0.51 -11.21 -12.38
N GLY A 24 1.44 -12.14 -12.19
CA GLY A 24 1.17 -13.57 -12.18
C GLY A 24 0.30 -14.03 -10.99
N HIS A 25 -0.11 -13.11 -10.12
CA HIS A 25 -0.81 -13.43 -8.88
C HIS A 25 -2.34 -13.51 -9.02
N GLY A 26 -2.87 -14.73 -9.13
CA GLY A 26 -4.29 -15.02 -8.95
C GLY A 26 -5.25 -14.37 -9.96
N PHE A 27 -6.51 -14.84 -9.97
CA PHE A 27 -7.52 -14.36 -10.92
C PHE A 27 -8.07 -12.96 -10.59
N GLY A 28 -7.92 -12.49 -9.35
CA GLY A 28 -8.42 -11.18 -8.91
C GLY A 28 -7.80 -10.00 -9.68
N HIS A 29 -6.51 -10.10 -10.02
CA HIS A 29 -5.80 -9.08 -10.81
C HIS A 29 -6.29 -9.08 -12.27
N ALA A 30 -6.37 -10.25 -12.90
CA ALA A 30 -6.88 -10.34 -14.27
C ALA A 30 -8.32 -9.79 -14.40
N THR A 31 -9.20 -10.14 -13.46
CA THR A 31 -10.62 -9.69 -13.50
C THR A 31 -10.81 -8.19 -13.27
N ARG A 32 -9.99 -7.54 -12.44
CA ARG A 32 -10.04 -6.07 -12.32
C ARG A 32 -9.44 -5.36 -13.54
N VAL A 33 -8.41 -5.93 -14.16
CA VAL A 33 -7.81 -5.39 -15.38
C VAL A 33 -8.80 -5.47 -16.55
N VAL A 34 -9.58 -6.55 -16.66
CA VAL A 34 -10.67 -6.67 -17.65
C VAL A 34 -11.58 -5.43 -17.63
N GLU A 35 -11.95 -4.92 -16.45
CA GLU A 35 -12.80 -3.74 -16.33
C GLU A 35 -12.15 -2.44 -16.83
N VAL A 36 -10.85 -2.27 -16.67
CA VAL A 36 -10.15 -1.10 -17.21
C VAL A 36 -9.97 -1.25 -18.73
N VAL A 37 -9.51 -2.43 -19.17
CA VAL A 37 -9.23 -2.74 -20.58
C VAL A 37 -10.48 -2.63 -21.45
N ARG A 38 -11.65 -3.10 -20.97
CA ARG A 38 -12.90 -2.96 -21.74
C ARG A 38 -13.26 -1.50 -22.01
N ASN A 39 -13.00 -0.60 -21.06
CA ASN A 39 -13.31 0.82 -21.22
C ASN A 39 -12.32 1.50 -22.17
N LEU A 40 -11.03 1.14 -22.13
CA LEU A 40 -10.04 1.61 -23.11
C LEU A 40 -10.39 1.15 -24.54
N ILE A 41 -10.80 -0.11 -24.70
CA ILE A 41 -11.22 -0.66 -26.00
C ILE A 41 -12.52 0.00 -26.48
N ALA A 42 -13.48 0.22 -25.59
CA ALA A 42 -14.73 0.91 -25.92
C ALA A 42 -14.49 2.37 -26.37
N ALA A 43 -13.42 3.00 -25.86
CA ALA A 43 -12.97 4.32 -26.30
C ALA A 43 -12.20 4.30 -27.64
N GLY A 44 -11.98 3.13 -28.25
CA GLY A 44 -11.38 2.99 -29.59
C GLY A 44 -9.86 2.74 -29.61
N HIS A 45 -9.28 2.38 -28.46
CA HIS A 45 -7.85 2.10 -28.32
C HIS A 45 -7.51 0.62 -28.48
N ASP A 46 -6.27 0.34 -28.86
CA ASP A 46 -5.72 -1.01 -28.91
C ASP A 46 -5.02 -1.31 -27.57
N VAL A 47 -5.25 -2.51 -27.03
CA VAL A 47 -4.72 -2.90 -25.73
C VAL A 47 -4.04 -4.25 -25.81
N HIS A 48 -2.73 -4.26 -25.57
CA HIS A 48 -1.89 -5.44 -25.45
C HIS A 48 -1.78 -5.84 -23.97
N VAL A 49 -2.52 -6.87 -23.57
CA VAL A 49 -2.48 -7.40 -22.21
C VAL A 49 -1.40 -8.46 -22.08
N VAL A 50 -0.40 -8.21 -21.24
CA VAL A 50 0.67 -9.15 -20.89
C VAL A 50 0.27 -9.86 -19.59
N THR A 51 -0.01 -11.15 -19.66
CA THR A 51 -0.63 -11.88 -18.54
C THR A 51 -0.33 -13.37 -18.52
N GLY A 52 -0.23 -13.93 -17.32
CA GLY A 52 -0.21 -15.39 -17.10
C GLY A 52 -1.60 -16.03 -16.99
N ALA A 53 -2.67 -15.23 -16.87
CA ALA A 53 -4.02 -15.77 -16.73
C ALA A 53 -4.52 -16.39 -18.06
N PRO A 54 -5.38 -17.42 -18.04
CA PRO A 54 -5.99 -17.98 -19.24
C PRO A 54 -6.74 -16.95 -20.11
N ASP A 55 -6.74 -17.14 -21.43
CA ASP A 55 -7.38 -16.20 -22.38
C ASP A 55 -8.86 -15.95 -22.09
N PHE A 56 -9.59 -17.00 -21.69
CA PHE A 56 -11.02 -16.92 -21.45
C PHE A 56 -11.41 -15.89 -20.39
N VAL A 57 -10.50 -15.54 -19.47
CA VAL A 57 -10.75 -14.50 -18.44
C VAL A 57 -11.00 -13.15 -19.09
N TYR A 58 -10.35 -12.87 -20.23
CA TYR A 58 -10.51 -11.62 -20.98
C TYR A 58 -11.53 -11.76 -22.10
N THR A 59 -11.46 -12.86 -22.88
CA THR A 59 -12.28 -13.01 -24.10
C THR A 59 -13.74 -13.34 -23.84
N SER A 60 -14.09 -13.84 -22.65
CA SER A 60 -15.50 -13.96 -22.23
C SER A 60 -16.18 -12.60 -22.09
N GLU A 61 -15.42 -11.60 -21.64
CA GLU A 61 -15.89 -10.27 -21.26
C GLU A 61 -15.59 -9.19 -22.32
N ILE A 62 -14.68 -9.46 -23.24
CA ILE A 62 -14.18 -8.53 -24.25
C ILE A 62 -14.05 -9.26 -25.59
N GLN A 63 -15.03 -9.05 -26.47
CA GLN A 63 -15.04 -9.56 -27.83
C GLN A 63 -14.71 -8.42 -28.80
N SER A 64 -13.41 -8.14 -28.98
CA SER A 64 -12.96 -7.04 -29.83
C SER A 64 -11.65 -7.39 -30.54
N PRO A 65 -11.48 -7.02 -31.83
CA PRO A 65 -10.21 -7.17 -32.54
C PRO A 65 -9.09 -6.27 -32.00
N ARG A 66 -9.42 -5.33 -31.09
CA ARG A 66 -8.47 -4.41 -30.44
C ARG A 66 -7.85 -4.96 -29.16
N LEU A 67 -8.26 -6.16 -28.74
CA LEU A 67 -7.67 -6.88 -27.61
C LEU A 67 -6.58 -7.82 -28.12
N PHE A 68 -5.35 -7.62 -27.66
CA PHE A 68 -4.22 -8.49 -27.94
C PHE A 68 -3.73 -9.13 -26.65
N LEU A 69 -3.62 -10.45 -26.61
CA LEU A 69 -3.16 -11.19 -25.42
C LEU A 69 -1.75 -11.74 -25.66
N ARG A 70 -0.80 -11.37 -24.80
CA ARG A 70 0.57 -11.91 -24.77
C ARG A 70 0.76 -12.74 -23.51
N LYS A 71 0.95 -14.05 -23.67
CA LYS A 71 1.18 -14.99 -22.57
C LYS A 71 2.60 -14.89 -22.05
N LEU A 72 2.76 -14.21 -20.92
CA LEU A 72 4.04 -14.02 -20.26
C LEU A 72 3.82 -13.73 -18.78
N VAL A 73 4.74 -14.23 -17.95
CA VAL A 73 4.73 -14.05 -16.49
C VAL A 73 6.06 -13.40 -16.11
N LEU A 74 5.99 -12.15 -15.64
CA LEU A 74 7.15 -11.33 -15.30
C LEU A 74 7.35 -11.16 -13.79
N ASP A 75 6.39 -11.62 -13.00
CA ASP A 75 6.47 -11.79 -11.55
C ASP A 75 5.63 -13.01 -11.12
N CYS A 76 5.77 -13.46 -9.88
CA CYS A 76 4.99 -14.59 -9.35
C CYS A 76 3.95 -14.21 -8.30
N GLY A 77 4.04 -13.00 -7.75
CA GLY A 77 3.37 -12.61 -6.51
C GLY A 77 3.54 -13.61 -5.36
N ALA A 78 2.53 -13.71 -4.50
CA ALA A 78 2.54 -14.62 -3.35
C ALA A 78 2.19 -16.07 -3.74
N VAL A 79 3.11 -16.99 -3.49
CA VAL A 79 2.92 -18.44 -3.62
C VAL A 79 2.04 -18.93 -2.47
N GLN A 80 0.93 -19.60 -2.80
CA GLN A 80 -0.01 -20.13 -1.81
C GLN A 80 0.32 -21.61 -1.54
N ALA A 81 0.56 -21.96 -0.27
CA ALA A 81 0.75 -23.34 0.16
C ALA A 81 -0.59 -24.11 0.19
N ASP A 82 -1.65 -23.42 0.61
CA ASP A 82 -3.03 -23.90 0.57
C ASP A 82 -3.99 -22.72 0.35
N ALA A 83 -5.31 -22.98 0.34
CA ALA A 83 -6.33 -21.96 0.09
C ALA A 83 -6.27 -20.74 1.04
N LEU A 84 -5.68 -20.91 2.22
CA LEU A 84 -5.62 -19.96 3.33
C LEU A 84 -4.21 -19.63 3.82
N THR A 85 -3.15 -20.24 3.27
CA THR A 85 -1.77 -20.06 3.76
C THR A 85 -0.83 -19.63 2.64
N VAL A 86 -0.07 -18.55 2.86
CA VAL A 86 0.99 -18.11 1.95
C VAL A 86 2.34 -18.70 2.37
N ASP A 87 3.09 -19.22 1.40
CA ASP A 87 4.49 -19.60 1.57
C ASP A 87 5.41 -18.43 1.24
N ARG A 88 5.88 -17.75 2.29
CA ARG A 88 6.74 -16.57 2.18
C ARG A 88 8.10 -16.88 1.54
N LEU A 89 8.71 -18.02 1.88
CA LEU A 89 10.03 -18.41 1.37
C LEU A 89 9.92 -18.81 -0.10
N ALA A 90 8.93 -19.65 -0.44
CA ALA A 90 8.70 -20.03 -1.83
C ALA A 90 8.36 -18.82 -2.70
N SER A 91 7.63 -17.82 -2.16
CA SER A 91 7.36 -16.56 -2.88
C SER A 91 8.65 -15.82 -3.24
N LEU A 92 9.55 -15.62 -2.27
CA LEU A 92 10.82 -14.93 -2.51
C LEU A 92 11.74 -15.71 -3.45
N GLN A 93 11.81 -17.03 -3.30
CA GLN A 93 12.59 -17.89 -4.19
C GLN A 93 12.05 -17.82 -5.62
N LYS A 94 10.72 -17.97 -5.79
CA LYS A 94 10.09 -17.96 -7.10
C LYS A 94 10.23 -16.60 -7.77
N TYR A 95 10.13 -15.51 -7.02
CA TYR A 95 10.36 -14.16 -7.54
C TYR A 95 11.82 -13.99 -8.00
N SER A 96 12.78 -14.51 -7.22
CA SER A 96 14.20 -14.48 -7.61
C SER A 96 14.44 -15.20 -8.93
N GLU A 97 13.86 -16.39 -9.10
CA GLU A 97 13.97 -17.18 -10.34
C GLU A 97 13.27 -16.52 -11.53
N THR A 98 12.12 -15.87 -11.31
CA THR A 98 11.26 -15.35 -12.38
C THR A 98 11.67 -13.94 -12.82
N ALA A 99 12.06 -13.07 -11.89
CA ALA A 99 12.22 -11.63 -12.15
C ALA A 99 13.62 -11.09 -11.84
N VAL A 100 14.39 -11.73 -10.95
CA VAL A 100 15.72 -11.22 -10.55
C VAL A 100 16.82 -11.84 -11.41
N ARG A 101 16.89 -13.17 -11.49
CA ARG A 101 17.93 -13.87 -12.26
C ARG A 101 17.90 -13.56 -13.77
N PRO A 102 16.75 -13.60 -14.46
CA PRO A 102 16.69 -13.30 -15.90
C PRO A 102 16.48 -11.81 -16.21
N ARG A 103 16.66 -10.92 -15.22
CA ARG A 103 16.23 -9.51 -15.30
C ARG A 103 16.73 -8.77 -16.55
N ASP A 104 18.03 -8.85 -16.84
CA ASP A 104 18.63 -8.12 -17.98
C ASP A 104 18.03 -8.59 -19.31
N SER A 105 17.79 -9.90 -19.44
CA SER A 105 17.12 -10.48 -20.61
C SER A 105 15.66 -10.03 -20.70
N ILE A 106 14.95 -9.96 -19.57
CA ILE A 106 13.56 -9.47 -19.53
C ILE A 106 13.51 -8.02 -19.99
N LEU A 107 14.35 -7.15 -19.43
CA LEU A 107 14.37 -5.73 -19.78
C LEU A 107 14.64 -5.51 -21.27
N ALA A 108 15.68 -6.16 -21.81
CA ALA A 108 15.99 -6.05 -23.23
C ALA A 108 14.82 -6.51 -24.13
N THR A 109 14.20 -7.66 -23.80
CA THR A 109 13.05 -8.20 -24.56
C THR A 109 11.84 -7.28 -24.49
N GLU A 110 11.53 -6.75 -23.30
CA GLU A 110 10.35 -5.91 -23.10
C GLU A 110 10.52 -4.53 -23.72
N VAL A 111 11.71 -3.93 -23.67
CA VAL A 111 12.00 -2.66 -24.35
C VAL A 111 11.81 -2.82 -25.86
N GLU A 112 12.39 -3.86 -26.47
CA GLU A 112 12.24 -4.14 -27.90
C GLU A 112 10.77 -4.38 -28.26
N TRP A 113 10.06 -5.16 -27.45
CA TRP A 113 8.64 -5.44 -27.70
C TRP A 113 7.77 -4.18 -27.61
N LEU A 114 7.98 -3.33 -26.59
CA LEU A 114 7.25 -2.07 -26.42
C LEU A 114 7.44 -1.13 -27.61
N HIS A 115 8.66 -1.05 -28.18
CA HIS A 115 8.91 -0.30 -29.42
C HIS A 115 8.25 -0.95 -30.63
N SER A 116 8.25 -2.28 -30.73
CA SER A 116 7.67 -3.01 -31.87
C SER A 116 6.17 -2.77 -32.01
N ILE A 117 5.45 -2.69 -30.89
CA ILE A 117 4.02 -2.40 -30.87
C ILE A 117 3.72 -0.89 -30.89
N LYS A 118 4.74 -0.03 -30.80
CA LYS A 118 4.61 1.42 -30.71
C LYS A 118 3.70 1.85 -29.56
N ALA A 119 3.93 1.29 -28.37
CA ALA A 119 3.11 1.59 -27.20
C ALA A 119 3.17 3.09 -26.84
N ASP A 120 2.00 3.70 -26.66
CA ASP A 120 1.87 5.10 -26.22
C ASP A 120 1.95 5.22 -24.69
N LEU A 121 1.46 4.20 -23.97
CA LEU A 121 1.49 4.15 -22.50
C LEU A 121 1.64 2.70 -22.00
N VAL A 122 2.52 2.52 -21.01
CA VAL A 122 2.61 1.27 -20.25
C VAL A 122 1.74 1.37 -18.99
N VAL A 123 0.90 0.38 -18.77
CA VAL A 123 0.06 0.29 -17.58
C VAL A 123 0.43 -0.97 -16.81
N SER A 124 0.58 -0.87 -15.49
CA SER A 124 0.98 -2.00 -14.66
C SER A 124 -0.02 -2.27 -13.54
N ASP A 125 -0.64 -3.43 -13.57
CA ASP A 125 -1.25 -4.06 -12.40
C ASP A 125 -0.14 -4.80 -11.62
N VAL A 126 0.63 -3.99 -10.88
CA VAL A 126 1.73 -4.35 -9.96
C VAL A 126 2.88 -5.17 -10.52
N VAL A 127 3.08 -5.24 -11.83
CA VAL A 127 4.29 -5.83 -12.42
C VAL A 127 5.46 -4.83 -12.32
N PRO A 128 6.47 -5.04 -11.44
CA PRO A 128 7.48 -4.02 -11.19
C PRO A 128 8.34 -3.76 -12.42
N VAL A 129 8.88 -4.82 -13.03
CA VAL A 129 9.81 -4.74 -14.16
C VAL A 129 9.21 -4.03 -15.39
N ALA A 130 7.87 -3.99 -15.52
CA ALA A 130 7.20 -3.24 -16.58
C ALA A 130 7.43 -1.73 -16.48
N CYS A 131 7.46 -1.17 -15.26
CA CYS A 131 7.72 0.25 -15.04
C CYS A 131 9.15 0.61 -15.42
N ARG A 132 10.10 -0.29 -15.10
CA ARG A 132 11.50 -0.13 -15.49
C ARG A 132 11.70 -0.26 -17.00
N ALA A 133 11.10 -1.26 -17.64
CA ALA A 133 11.16 -1.46 -19.09
C ALA A 133 10.57 -0.26 -19.84
N ALA A 134 9.44 0.29 -19.37
CA ALA A 134 8.85 1.50 -19.94
C ALA A 134 9.82 2.69 -19.90
N ALA A 135 10.48 2.91 -18.75
CA ALA A 135 11.45 3.98 -18.61
C ALA A 135 12.67 3.80 -19.54
N GLU A 136 13.17 2.57 -19.71
CA GLU A 136 14.26 2.28 -20.65
C GLU A 136 13.83 2.43 -22.12
N ALA A 137 12.57 2.15 -22.42
CA ALA A 137 11.97 2.38 -23.73
C ALA A 137 11.66 3.87 -23.99
N GLY A 138 11.77 4.75 -22.99
CA GLY A 138 11.36 6.15 -23.11
C GLY A 138 9.84 6.37 -23.15
N ILE A 139 9.07 5.40 -22.65
CA ILE A 139 7.59 5.41 -22.62
C ILE A 139 7.11 5.68 -21.20
N ARG A 140 6.06 6.49 -21.06
CA ARG A 140 5.45 6.79 -19.75
C ARG A 140 4.77 5.55 -19.19
N SER A 141 4.76 5.40 -17.86
CA SER A 141 4.07 4.29 -17.22
C SER A 141 3.22 4.72 -16.03
N VAL A 142 2.10 4.02 -15.82
CA VAL A 142 1.16 4.25 -14.71
C VAL A 142 0.83 2.92 -14.06
N CYS A 143 0.82 2.87 -12.73
CA CYS A 143 0.35 1.70 -11.98
C CYS A 143 -1.13 1.83 -11.63
N VAL A 144 -1.88 0.71 -11.65
CA VAL A 144 -3.29 0.64 -11.24
C VAL A 144 -3.46 -0.49 -10.23
N THR A 145 -3.56 -0.17 -8.94
CA THR A 145 -3.58 -1.19 -7.87
C THR A 145 -4.00 -0.64 -6.50
N ASN A 146 -4.27 -1.53 -5.55
CA ASN A 146 -4.43 -1.24 -4.13
C ASN A 146 -3.22 -1.66 -3.26
N PHE A 147 -2.31 -2.51 -3.73
CA PHE A 147 -1.10 -2.86 -2.98
C PHE A 147 0.12 -2.91 -3.91
N SER A 148 1.32 -3.05 -3.34
CA SER A 148 2.57 -3.19 -4.09
C SER A 148 3.42 -4.35 -3.58
N TRP A 149 4.20 -5.01 -4.44
CA TRP A 149 4.97 -6.19 -4.03
C TRP A 149 6.10 -5.87 -3.05
N ASP A 150 6.65 -4.66 -3.05
CA ASP A 150 7.64 -4.23 -2.04
C ASP A 150 7.02 -4.22 -0.64
N PHE A 151 5.76 -3.79 -0.51
CA PHE A 151 5.03 -3.84 0.75
C PHE A 151 4.73 -5.28 1.20
N ILE A 152 4.26 -6.13 0.29
CA ILE A 152 3.94 -7.53 0.61
C ILE A 152 5.22 -8.30 0.99
N TYR A 153 6.30 -8.15 0.22
CA TYR A 153 7.54 -8.89 0.45
C TYR A 153 8.39 -8.35 1.59
N ALA A 154 8.17 -7.12 2.06
CA ALA A 154 8.87 -6.59 3.24
C ALA A 154 8.70 -7.50 4.46
N GLU A 155 7.49 -8.01 4.73
CA GLU A 155 7.27 -8.96 5.83
C GLU A 155 7.90 -10.33 5.55
N TYR A 156 7.94 -10.76 4.28
CA TYR A 156 8.48 -12.07 3.93
C TYR A 156 10.00 -12.09 4.16
N VAL A 157 10.68 -11.01 3.80
CA VAL A 157 12.11 -10.82 4.05
C VAL A 157 12.42 -10.79 5.55
N MET A 158 11.52 -10.24 6.37
CA MET A 158 11.68 -10.28 7.83
C MET A 158 11.72 -11.71 8.38
N ALA A 159 10.97 -12.62 7.78
CA ALA A 159 10.97 -14.02 8.16
C ALA A 159 12.11 -14.83 7.52
N ALA A 160 12.53 -14.46 6.30
CA ALA A 160 13.49 -15.19 5.49
C ALA A 160 14.97 -14.84 5.74
N GLY A 161 15.24 -13.73 6.43
CA GLY A 161 16.59 -13.22 6.67
C GLY A 161 17.12 -12.30 5.57
N TYR A 162 18.34 -11.78 5.78
CA TYR A 162 18.90 -10.64 5.04
C TYR A 162 19.11 -10.88 3.52
N HIS A 163 19.23 -12.13 3.08
CA HIS A 163 19.58 -12.49 1.70
C HIS A 163 18.57 -12.03 0.63
N HIS A 164 17.32 -11.78 1.02
CA HIS A 164 16.25 -11.37 0.10
C HIS A 164 15.94 -9.86 0.15
N ARG A 165 16.66 -9.06 0.94
CA ARG A 165 16.41 -7.61 1.08
C ARG A 165 16.49 -6.86 -0.24
N SER A 166 17.45 -7.21 -1.10
CA SER A 166 17.63 -6.58 -2.42
C SER A 166 16.40 -6.72 -3.32
N ILE A 167 15.55 -7.73 -3.11
CA ILE A 167 14.31 -7.92 -3.89
C ILE A 167 13.34 -6.78 -3.65
N VAL A 168 13.06 -6.46 -2.37
CA VAL A 168 12.13 -5.38 -1.99
C VAL A 168 12.60 -4.04 -2.55
N TRP A 169 13.90 -3.81 -2.47
CA TRP A 169 14.55 -2.62 -3.03
C TRP A 169 14.41 -2.49 -4.54
N GLN A 170 14.68 -3.58 -5.26
CA GLN A 170 14.57 -3.59 -6.70
C GLN A 170 13.13 -3.31 -7.13
N ILE A 171 12.16 -3.92 -6.45
CA ILE A 171 10.73 -3.71 -6.72
C ILE A 171 10.35 -2.24 -6.49
N ALA A 172 10.77 -1.66 -5.38
CA ALA A 172 10.44 -0.28 -5.04
C ALA A 172 11.13 0.72 -6.00
N GLU A 173 12.36 0.44 -6.43
CA GLU A 173 13.05 1.20 -7.48
C GLU A 173 12.29 1.11 -8.81
N ASP A 174 11.88 -0.09 -9.21
CA ASP A 174 11.12 -0.31 -10.44
C ASP A 174 9.81 0.48 -10.44
N TYR A 175 9.02 0.41 -9.37
CA TYR A 175 7.80 1.21 -9.24
C TYR A 175 8.07 2.72 -9.24
N SER A 176 9.22 3.18 -8.74
CA SER A 176 9.56 4.61 -8.72
C SER A 176 9.75 5.22 -10.11
N HIS A 177 9.85 4.38 -11.15
CA HIS A 177 9.90 4.82 -12.55
C HIS A 177 8.52 5.10 -13.15
N CYS A 178 7.44 4.67 -12.52
CA CYS A 178 6.11 5.06 -12.98
C CYS A 178 5.82 6.53 -12.62
N GLU A 179 4.98 7.15 -13.44
CA GLU A 179 4.63 8.56 -13.31
C GLU A 179 3.76 8.82 -12.08
N PHE A 180 2.74 7.99 -11.90
CA PHE A 180 1.86 8.02 -10.74
C PHE A 180 1.12 6.68 -10.57
N LEU A 181 0.47 6.54 -9.42
CA LEU A 181 -0.39 5.42 -9.08
C LEU A 181 -1.86 5.84 -9.17
N ILE A 182 -2.64 5.11 -9.96
CA ILE A 182 -4.10 5.05 -9.82
C ILE A 182 -4.40 4.05 -8.69
N ARG A 183 -4.77 4.58 -7.53
CA ARG A 183 -4.94 3.78 -6.31
C ARG A 183 -6.38 3.34 -6.11
N LEU A 184 -6.56 2.03 -6.02
CA LEU A 184 -7.87 1.42 -5.81
C LEU A 184 -8.22 1.36 -4.31
N PRO A 185 -9.52 1.38 -3.92
CA PRO A 185 -9.93 1.30 -2.51
C PRO A 185 -9.42 0.05 -1.78
N GLY A 186 -9.32 0.13 -0.45
CA GLY A 186 -8.76 -0.96 0.36
C GLY A 186 -7.25 -1.10 0.20
N TYR A 187 -6.56 0.03 0.05
CA TYR A 187 -5.14 0.08 -0.28
C TYR A 187 -4.21 -0.12 0.92
N CYS A 188 -3.05 -0.71 0.63
CA CYS A 188 -1.91 -0.76 1.52
C CYS A 188 -1.06 0.53 1.41
N PRO A 189 -0.18 0.80 2.38
CA PRO A 189 0.91 1.74 2.20
C PRO A 189 1.77 1.33 1.00
N MET A 190 1.98 2.24 0.06
CA MET A 190 2.81 2.01 -1.13
C MET A 190 3.77 3.19 -1.35
N PRO A 191 4.82 3.32 -0.52
CA PRO A 191 5.68 4.49 -0.50
C PRO A 191 6.62 4.61 -1.72
N ALA A 192 6.72 3.55 -2.53
CA ALA A 192 7.43 3.59 -3.81
C ALA A 192 6.79 4.55 -4.83
N PHE A 193 5.47 4.80 -4.70
CA PHE A 193 4.74 5.72 -5.55
C PHE A 193 4.75 7.12 -4.98
N ARG A 194 5.07 8.09 -5.84
CA ARG A 194 5.16 9.49 -5.45
C ARG A 194 3.80 10.18 -5.49
N ASP A 195 3.17 10.15 -6.65
CA ASP A 195 1.92 10.83 -6.94
C ASP A 195 0.83 9.76 -7.03
N VAL A 196 -0.33 10.05 -6.44
CA VAL A 196 -1.41 9.08 -6.26
C VAL A 196 -2.73 9.73 -6.60
N ILE A 197 -3.53 9.04 -7.41
CA ILE A 197 -4.90 9.40 -7.77
C ILE A 197 -5.82 8.31 -7.26
N ASP A 198 -6.64 8.63 -6.26
CA ASP A 198 -7.65 7.70 -5.77
C ASP A 198 -8.83 7.64 -6.75
N VAL A 199 -9.27 6.42 -7.07
CA VAL A 199 -10.43 6.18 -7.93
C VAL A 199 -11.52 5.40 -7.19
N PRO A 200 -12.78 5.43 -7.69
CA PRO A 200 -13.84 4.58 -7.17
C PRO A 200 -13.51 3.09 -7.31
N LEU A 201 -14.38 2.25 -6.76
CA LEU A 201 -14.19 0.81 -6.79
C LEU A 201 -14.18 0.28 -8.23
N VAL A 202 -13.12 -0.44 -8.59
CA VAL A 202 -13.09 -1.25 -9.81
C VAL A 202 -13.79 -2.57 -9.51
N VAL A 203 -14.94 -2.78 -10.16
CA VAL A 203 -15.79 -3.94 -9.97
C VAL A 203 -16.44 -4.33 -11.31
N ARG A 204 -16.57 -5.64 -11.54
CA ARG A 204 -17.24 -6.18 -12.72
C ARG A 204 -18.73 -5.92 -12.65
N ARG A 205 -19.34 -5.45 -13.74
CA ARG A 205 -20.78 -5.13 -13.81
C ARG A 205 -21.65 -6.40 -13.84
N LEU A 206 -22.90 -6.28 -13.40
CA LEU A 206 -23.89 -7.36 -13.54
C LEU A 206 -24.34 -7.50 -14.99
N HIS A 207 -24.48 -8.75 -15.43
CA HIS A 207 -25.16 -9.09 -16.68
C HIS A 207 -26.64 -9.43 -16.45
N LYS A 208 -26.96 -9.97 -15.28
CA LYS A 208 -28.32 -10.37 -14.91
C LYS A 208 -28.71 -9.85 -13.53
N SER A 209 -30.00 -9.58 -13.36
CA SER A 209 -30.56 -9.26 -12.05
C SER A 209 -30.64 -10.50 -11.16
N ARG A 210 -30.67 -10.29 -9.84
CA ARG A 210 -30.91 -11.36 -8.84
C ARG A 210 -32.10 -12.26 -9.22
N LYS A 211 -33.22 -11.66 -9.63
CA LYS A 211 -34.45 -12.40 -9.97
C LYS A 211 -34.26 -13.33 -11.16
N GLU A 212 -33.51 -12.90 -12.18
CA GLU A 212 -33.20 -13.70 -13.36
C GLU A 212 -32.30 -14.88 -13.00
N VAL A 213 -31.21 -14.63 -12.28
CA VAL A 213 -30.27 -15.66 -11.83
C VAL A 213 -30.98 -16.72 -10.97
N ARG A 214 -31.79 -16.29 -9.98
CA ARG A 214 -32.52 -17.21 -9.11
C ARG A 214 -33.56 -18.03 -9.87
N LYS A 215 -34.22 -17.45 -10.88
CA LYS A 215 -35.14 -18.17 -11.78
C LYS A 215 -34.41 -19.24 -12.59
N GLU A 216 -33.24 -18.93 -13.14
CA GLU A 216 -32.43 -19.89 -13.91
C GLU A 216 -31.95 -21.06 -13.05
N LEU A 217 -31.55 -20.76 -11.80
CA LEU A 217 -31.17 -21.77 -10.82
C LEU A 217 -32.36 -22.50 -10.18
N ARG A 218 -33.60 -22.09 -10.48
CA ARG A 218 -34.85 -22.61 -9.88
C ARG A 218 -34.89 -22.48 -8.36
N ILE A 219 -34.40 -21.36 -7.84
CA ILE A 219 -34.36 -21.03 -6.40
C ILE A 219 -35.43 -19.96 -6.10
N GLY A 220 -36.33 -20.25 -5.16
CA GLY A 220 -37.36 -19.29 -4.70
C GLY A 220 -36.76 -18.11 -3.91
N GLU A 221 -37.38 -16.94 -3.89
CA GLU A 221 -36.87 -15.74 -3.17
C GLU A 221 -36.86 -15.90 -1.63
N ASP A 222 -37.65 -16.84 -1.12
CA ASP A 222 -37.75 -17.20 0.30
C ASP A 222 -36.57 -18.07 0.79
N VAL A 223 -35.87 -18.73 -0.13
CA VAL A 223 -34.72 -19.59 0.20
C VAL A 223 -33.48 -18.74 0.49
N LYS A 224 -32.75 -19.02 1.57
CA LYS A 224 -31.49 -18.34 1.83
C LYS A 224 -30.35 -18.98 1.04
N LEU A 225 -29.58 -18.14 0.37
CA LEU A 225 -28.52 -18.56 -0.56
C LEU A 225 -27.17 -18.01 -0.09
N VAL A 226 -26.20 -18.90 0.12
CA VAL A 226 -24.79 -18.52 0.35
C VAL A 226 -23.97 -18.89 -0.88
N ILE A 227 -22.99 -18.07 -1.25
CA ILE A 227 -21.99 -18.44 -2.26
C ILE A 227 -20.64 -18.72 -1.60
N LEU A 228 -20.10 -19.92 -1.84
CA LEU A 228 -18.80 -20.37 -1.35
C LEU A 228 -17.73 -20.06 -2.39
N ASN A 229 -16.91 -19.04 -2.14
CA ASN A 229 -15.94 -18.52 -3.10
C ASN A 229 -14.52 -18.42 -2.52
N PHE A 230 -13.64 -19.33 -2.96
CA PHE A 230 -12.21 -19.34 -2.60
C PHE A 230 -11.28 -19.06 -3.80
N GLY A 231 -11.78 -18.32 -4.80
CA GLY A 231 -10.93 -17.74 -5.86
C GLY A 231 -10.27 -18.76 -6.78
N GLY A 232 -10.96 -19.86 -7.10
CA GLY A 232 -10.53 -20.86 -8.08
C GLY A 232 -9.51 -21.89 -7.59
N GLN A 233 -9.10 -21.85 -6.33
CA GLN A 233 -8.29 -22.91 -5.74
C GLN A 233 -9.15 -24.04 -5.17
N PRO A 234 -8.85 -25.32 -5.47
CA PRO A 234 -9.52 -26.44 -4.84
C PRO A 234 -9.27 -26.39 -3.33
N ALA A 235 -10.34 -26.20 -2.55
CA ALA A 235 -10.22 -26.16 -1.10
C ALA A 235 -10.03 -27.56 -0.48
N GLY A 236 -10.40 -28.62 -1.20
CA GLY A 236 -10.25 -30.02 -0.76
C GLY A 236 -11.12 -30.40 0.45
N TRP A 237 -12.08 -29.56 0.84
CA TRP A 237 -12.92 -29.80 2.01
C TRP A 237 -14.08 -30.75 1.71
N LYS A 238 -14.35 -31.65 2.66
CA LYS A 238 -15.55 -32.49 2.68
C LYS A 238 -16.70 -31.71 3.29
N LEU A 239 -17.53 -31.11 2.45
CA LEU A 239 -18.72 -30.38 2.85
C LEU A 239 -19.80 -31.37 3.31
N LYS A 240 -20.58 -30.98 4.33
CA LYS A 240 -21.70 -31.76 4.85
C LYS A 240 -22.96 -30.92 4.90
N GLU A 241 -24.11 -31.59 4.84
CA GLU A 241 -25.41 -30.93 4.81
C GLU A 241 -25.66 -30.05 6.05
N ASP A 242 -25.19 -30.50 7.21
CA ASP A 242 -25.34 -29.83 8.51
C ASP A 242 -24.47 -28.57 8.69
N TYR A 243 -23.61 -28.24 7.71
CA TYR A 243 -22.80 -27.02 7.74
C TYR A 243 -23.67 -25.78 7.49
N LEU A 244 -24.81 -25.93 6.81
CA LEU A 244 -25.75 -24.84 6.55
C LEU A 244 -26.92 -24.86 7.53
N PRO A 245 -27.52 -23.69 7.86
CA PRO A 245 -28.79 -23.67 8.55
C PRO A 245 -29.89 -24.37 7.73
N SER A 246 -30.91 -24.90 8.41
CA SER A 246 -32.02 -25.59 7.74
C SER A 246 -32.70 -24.70 6.70
N GLY A 247 -32.95 -25.24 5.51
CA GLY A 247 -33.58 -24.53 4.39
C GLY A 247 -32.65 -23.63 3.57
N TRP A 248 -31.36 -23.58 3.89
CA TRP A 248 -30.37 -22.82 3.10
C TRP A 248 -29.79 -23.66 1.96
N LEU A 249 -29.41 -22.98 0.89
CA LEU A 249 -28.63 -23.53 -0.21
C LEU A 249 -27.28 -22.83 -0.33
N CYS A 250 -26.27 -23.56 -0.80
CA CYS A 250 -24.93 -23.05 -1.04
C CYS A 250 -24.53 -23.23 -2.50
N LEU A 251 -24.12 -22.15 -3.16
CA LEU A 251 -23.48 -22.20 -4.48
C LEU A 251 -21.98 -22.41 -4.32
N VAL A 252 -21.41 -23.45 -4.92
CA VAL A 252 -19.99 -23.78 -4.78
C VAL A 252 -19.22 -23.39 -6.04
N CYS A 253 -18.35 -22.38 -5.92
CA CYS A 253 -17.44 -21.96 -6.98
C CYS A 253 -16.26 -22.92 -7.11
N GLY A 254 -15.95 -23.37 -8.33
CA GLY A 254 -14.70 -24.09 -8.62
C GLY A 254 -14.60 -25.51 -8.06
N ALA A 255 -15.74 -26.16 -7.73
CA ALA A 255 -15.75 -27.57 -7.35
C ALA A 255 -15.22 -28.45 -8.50
N SER A 256 -14.41 -29.46 -8.17
CA SER A 256 -13.90 -30.39 -9.19
C SER A 256 -15.02 -31.25 -9.78
N ASP A 257 -14.80 -31.82 -10.97
CA ASP A 257 -15.78 -32.72 -11.62
C ASP A 257 -15.99 -34.03 -10.87
N THR A 258 -15.04 -34.37 -10.00
CA THR A 258 -15.05 -35.56 -9.16
C THR A 258 -15.54 -35.31 -7.73
N GLN A 259 -15.83 -34.05 -7.35
CA GLN A 259 -16.26 -33.72 -6.01
C GLN A 259 -17.76 -33.98 -5.84
N GLU A 260 -18.10 -34.97 -5.02
CA GLU A 260 -19.47 -35.17 -4.56
C GLU A 260 -19.84 -34.07 -3.55
N LEU A 261 -20.97 -33.40 -3.79
CA LEU A 261 -21.51 -32.36 -2.93
C LEU A 261 -22.82 -32.82 -2.28
N PRO A 262 -23.10 -32.43 -1.03
CA PRO A 262 -24.39 -32.72 -0.40
C PRO A 262 -25.55 -32.04 -1.16
N PRO A 263 -26.81 -32.49 -0.98
CA PRO A 263 -27.96 -32.00 -1.76
C PRO A 263 -28.22 -30.49 -1.67
N ASN A 264 -27.86 -29.86 -0.54
CA ASN A 264 -27.98 -28.42 -0.31
C ASN A 264 -26.78 -27.60 -0.82
N PHE A 265 -25.82 -28.22 -1.51
CA PHE A 265 -24.68 -27.57 -2.15
C PHE A 265 -24.74 -27.76 -3.66
N LEU A 266 -24.97 -26.67 -4.38
CA LEU A 266 -25.08 -26.63 -5.83
C LEU A 266 -23.74 -26.28 -6.45
N LYS A 267 -23.20 -27.20 -7.24
CA LYS A 267 -21.99 -26.94 -8.04
C LYS A 267 -22.28 -25.93 -9.14
N LEU A 268 -21.47 -24.89 -9.21
CA LEU A 268 -21.52 -23.93 -10.31
C LEU A 268 -20.72 -24.43 -11.53
N PRO A 269 -21.18 -24.14 -12.77
CA PRO A 269 -20.39 -24.33 -13.97
C PRO A 269 -19.06 -23.56 -13.91
N LYS A 270 -18.01 -24.08 -14.58
CA LYS A 270 -16.68 -23.46 -14.58
C LYS A 270 -16.66 -22.10 -15.28
N ASP A 271 -17.56 -21.90 -16.23
CA ASP A 271 -17.77 -20.70 -17.03
C ASP A 271 -18.85 -19.77 -16.44
N ALA A 272 -19.37 -20.07 -15.24
CA ALA A 272 -20.41 -19.27 -14.63
C ALA A 272 -19.90 -17.86 -14.28
N TYR A 273 -20.67 -16.84 -14.69
CA TYR A 273 -20.35 -15.46 -14.38
C TYR A 273 -20.58 -15.17 -12.89
N THR A 274 -19.50 -15.19 -12.11
CA THR A 274 -19.56 -15.12 -10.65
C THR A 274 -20.20 -13.84 -10.09
N PRO A 275 -20.01 -12.63 -10.67
CA PRO A 275 -20.65 -11.40 -10.16
C PRO A 275 -22.17 -11.48 -10.06
N ASP A 276 -22.84 -12.06 -11.06
CA ASP A 276 -24.29 -12.27 -11.06
C ASP A 276 -24.74 -13.19 -9.92
N LEU A 277 -23.97 -14.25 -9.65
CA LEU A 277 -24.25 -15.23 -8.61
C LEU A 277 -24.02 -14.67 -7.20
N ILE A 278 -23.00 -13.82 -7.05
CA ILE A 278 -22.73 -13.05 -5.82
C ILE A 278 -23.93 -12.14 -5.53
N ALA A 279 -24.35 -11.32 -6.50
CA ALA A 279 -25.51 -10.43 -6.33
C ALA A 279 -26.84 -11.18 -6.11
N ALA A 280 -26.94 -12.41 -6.59
CA ALA A 280 -28.11 -13.26 -6.38
C ALA A 280 -28.17 -13.96 -5.02
N SER A 281 -27.07 -13.95 -4.28
CA SER A 281 -26.92 -14.57 -2.96
C SER A 281 -27.31 -13.63 -1.82
N ASP A 282 -27.57 -14.18 -0.64
CA ASP A 282 -27.86 -13.43 0.58
C ASP A 282 -26.60 -13.15 1.41
N CYS A 283 -25.56 -13.98 1.25
CA CYS A 283 -24.23 -13.71 1.76
C CYS A 283 -23.16 -14.49 0.96
N MET A 284 -21.90 -14.09 1.10
CA MET A 284 -20.75 -14.82 0.57
C MET A 284 -19.94 -15.42 1.73
N LEU A 285 -19.42 -16.63 1.54
CA LEU A 285 -18.46 -17.28 2.43
C LEU A 285 -17.16 -17.54 1.64
N GLY A 286 -16.03 -17.04 2.12
CA GLY A 286 -14.81 -17.12 1.31
C GLY A 286 -13.55 -16.55 1.95
N LYS A 287 -12.51 -16.39 1.12
CA LYS A 287 -11.32 -15.59 1.45
C LYS A 287 -11.47 -14.19 0.89
N ILE A 288 -11.00 -13.19 1.62
CA ILE A 288 -11.04 -11.81 1.12
C ILE A 288 -9.86 -11.55 0.19
N GLY A 289 -10.14 -11.09 -1.01
CA GLY A 289 -9.17 -10.49 -1.92
C GLY A 289 -9.85 -9.31 -2.63
N TYR A 290 -9.09 -8.43 -3.26
CA TYR A 290 -9.65 -7.19 -3.82
C TYR A 290 -10.91 -7.44 -4.67
N GLY A 291 -10.90 -8.43 -5.58
CA GLY A 291 -12.04 -8.74 -6.45
C GLY A 291 -13.30 -9.22 -5.70
N THR A 292 -13.17 -10.09 -4.70
CA THR A 292 -14.34 -10.56 -3.94
C THR A 292 -14.86 -9.48 -3.00
N VAL A 293 -13.97 -8.68 -2.43
CA VAL A 293 -14.32 -7.56 -1.57
C VAL A 293 -15.00 -6.45 -2.38
N SER A 294 -14.50 -6.15 -3.59
CA SER A 294 -15.10 -5.13 -4.43
C SER A 294 -16.51 -5.51 -4.87
N GLU A 295 -16.73 -6.77 -5.23
CA GLU A 295 -18.06 -7.30 -5.59
C GLU A 295 -19.00 -7.33 -4.39
N ALA A 296 -18.54 -7.76 -3.22
CA ALA A 296 -19.35 -7.76 -2.00
C ALA A 296 -19.81 -6.34 -1.62
N LEU A 297 -18.92 -5.35 -1.69
CA LEU A 297 -19.25 -3.97 -1.39
C LEU A 297 -20.18 -3.35 -2.43
N ALA A 298 -19.87 -3.50 -3.72
CA ALA A 298 -20.67 -2.97 -4.82
C ALA A 298 -22.12 -3.49 -4.78
N TYR A 299 -22.29 -4.77 -4.46
CA TYR A 299 -23.60 -5.43 -4.40
C TYR A 299 -24.22 -5.47 -3.01
N LYS A 300 -23.61 -4.77 -2.04
CA LYS A 300 -24.11 -4.67 -0.66
C LYS A 300 -24.39 -6.05 -0.04
N LEU A 301 -23.50 -7.00 -0.33
CA LEU A 301 -23.60 -8.38 0.11
C LEU A 301 -22.78 -8.58 1.41
N PRO A 302 -23.39 -9.11 2.49
CA PRO A 302 -22.65 -9.57 3.64
C PRO A 302 -21.61 -10.63 3.27
N PHE A 303 -20.40 -10.48 3.79
CA PHE A 303 -19.25 -11.34 3.50
C PHE A 303 -18.73 -11.96 4.81
N VAL A 304 -19.01 -13.25 4.96
CA VAL A 304 -18.37 -14.10 5.95
C VAL A 304 -17.00 -14.53 5.42
N PHE A 305 -15.93 -14.16 6.10
CA PHE A 305 -14.58 -14.44 5.63
C PHE A 305 -13.73 -15.19 6.63
N VAL A 306 -12.78 -15.95 6.10
CA VAL A 306 -11.76 -16.64 6.89
C VAL A 306 -10.41 -16.01 6.61
N ARG A 307 -9.66 -15.73 7.67
CA ARG A 307 -8.34 -15.12 7.58
C ARG A 307 -7.34 -16.01 6.88
N ARG A 308 -6.43 -15.37 6.16
CA ARG A 308 -5.25 -16.01 5.58
C ARG A 308 -4.02 -15.70 6.39
N ASP A 309 -3.22 -16.72 6.59
CA ASP A 309 -1.94 -16.57 7.25
C ASP A 309 -0.93 -15.96 6.25
N TYR A 310 -0.23 -14.92 6.70
CA TYR A 310 0.88 -14.25 5.99
C TYR A 310 0.52 -13.55 4.68
N PHE A 311 -0.66 -12.92 4.60
CA PHE A 311 -1.03 -12.10 3.44
C PHE A 311 -1.36 -10.64 3.84
N ASN A 312 -0.41 -9.74 3.62
CA ASN A 312 -0.41 -8.40 4.24
C ASN A 312 -1.44 -7.42 3.66
N GLU A 313 -2.04 -7.72 2.51
CA GLU A 313 -3.17 -6.94 1.97
C GLU A 313 -4.43 -7.13 2.82
N GLU A 314 -4.58 -8.31 3.43
CA GLU A 314 -5.81 -8.75 4.09
C GLU A 314 -6.33 -7.77 5.16
N PRO A 315 -5.50 -7.25 6.08
CA PRO A 315 -5.98 -6.33 7.12
C PRO A 315 -6.63 -5.05 6.56
N PHE A 316 -6.17 -4.56 5.40
CA PHE A 316 -6.72 -3.33 4.78
C PHE A 316 -8.07 -3.59 4.15
N LEU A 317 -8.22 -4.72 3.45
CA LEU A 317 -9.50 -5.15 2.89
C LEU A 317 -10.52 -5.50 3.97
N ARG A 318 -10.07 -6.14 5.05
CA ARG A 318 -10.89 -6.42 6.24
C ARG A 318 -11.44 -5.12 6.83
N ASN A 319 -10.57 -4.16 7.10
CA ASN A 319 -10.97 -2.87 7.67
C ASN A 319 -12.02 -2.19 6.76
N MET A 320 -11.85 -2.29 5.44
CA MET A 320 -12.84 -1.78 4.50
C MET A 320 -14.20 -2.51 4.62
N LEU A 321 -14.23 -3.84 4.71
CA LEU A 321 -15.48 -4.59 4.92
C LEU A 321 -16.15 -4.24 6.25
N GLU A 322 -15.38 -4.10 7.34
CA GLU A 322 -15.90 -3.75 8.67
C GLU A 322 -16.46 -2.33 8.69
N PHE A 323 -15.75 -1.36 8.10
CA PHE A 323 -16.18 0.03 7.99
C PHE A 323 -17.53 0.16 7.28
N TYR A 324 -17.75 -0.60 6.21
CA TYR A 324 -19.01 -0.60 5.45
C TYR A 324 -20.06 -1.60 5.97
N GLN A 325 -19.87 -2.17 7.18
CA GLN A 325 -20.79 -3.12 7.82
C GLN A 325 -21.11 -4.34 6.95
N SER A 326 -20.11 -4.84 6.21
CA SER A 326 -20.23 -5.99 5.32
C SER A 326 -19.47 -7.23 5.80
N GLY A 327 -18.58 -7.10 6.79
CA GLY A 327 -17.70 -8.20 7.21
C GLY A 327 -18.19 -8.99 8.42
N VAL A 328 -18.08 -10.33 8.36
CA VAL A 328 -18.12 -11.23 9.53
C VAL A 328 -16.90 -12.14 9.47
N GLU A 329 -16.01 -12.05 10.45
CA GLU A 329 -14.86 -12.94 10.54
C GLU A 329 -15.28 -14.31 11.10
N MET A 330 -14.96 -15.39 10.39
CA MET A 330 -15.06 -16.77 10.84
C MET A 330 -13.67 -17.34 11.09
N ILE A 331 -13.48 -17.96 12.27
CA ILE A 331 -12.22 -18.64 12.58
C ILE A 331 -12.07 -19.92 11.75
N ARG A 332 -10.83 -20.25 11.36
CA ARG A 332 -10.50 -21.40 10.50
C ARG A 332 -11.05 -22.73 11.05
N ARG A 333 -11.04 -22.92 12.37
CA ARG A 333 -11.59 -24.13 13.01
C ARG A 333 -13.07 -24.33 12.68
N ASP A 334 -13.87 -23.27 12.76
CA ASP A 334 -15.32 -23.35 12.59
C ASP A 334 -15.67 -23.54 11.11
N LEU A 335 -14.86 -22.99 10.19
CA LEU A 335 -14.94 -23.31 8.76
C LEU A 335 -14.77 -24.82 8.52
N LEU A 336 -13.71 -25.41 9.05
CA LEU A 336 -13.36 -26.81 8.79
C LEU A 336 -14.32 -27.80 9.47
N THR A 337 -14.82 -27.44 10.65
CA THR A 337 -15.74 -28.28 11.45
C THR A 337 -17.22 -28.05 11.13
N GLY A 338 -17.54 -27.09 10.27
CA GLY A 338 -18.92 -26.84 9.83
C GLY A 338 -19.77 -26.00 10.76
N HIS A 339 -19.20 -25.32 11.74
CA HIS A 339 -19.91 -24.42 12.65
C HIS A 339 -20.25 -23.08 11.98
N TRP A 340 -20.82 -23.09 10.76
CA TRP A 340 -21.03 -21.88 9.96
C TRP A 340 -22.30 -21.12 10.37
N LYS A 341 -23.31 -21.83 10.89
CA LYS A 341 -24.64 -21.28 11.21
C LYS A 341 -24.61 -19.95 11.97
N PRO A 342 -23.86 -19.79 13.09
CA PRO A 342 -23.84 -18.51 13.83
C PRO A 342 -23.33 -17.34 12.99
N TYR A 343 -22.34 -17.59 12.13
CA TYR A 343 -21.74 -16.57 11.27
C TYR A 343 -22.67 -16.18 10.13
N LEU A 344 -23.36 -17.16 9.54
CA LEU A 344 -24.34 -16.93 8.46
C LEU A 344 -25.57 -16.17 8.97
N GLU A 345 -26.10 -16.54 10.14
CA GLU A 345 -27.20 -15.83 10.81
C GLU A 345 -26.79 -14.39 11.19
N ARG A 346 -25.55 -14.19 11.62
CA ARG A 346 -25.01 -12.84 11.85
C ARG A 346 -24.91 -12.05 10.54
N ALA A 347 -24.41 -12.66 9.47
CA ALA A 347 -24.21 -11.99 8.19
C ALA A 347 -25.52 -11.43 7.61
N ILE A 348 -26.62 -12.19 7.66
CA ILE A 348 -27.92 -11.72 7.15
C ILE A 348 -28.55 -10.60 8.00
N SER A 349 -28.06 -10.38 9.23
CA SER A 349 -28.50 -9.26 10.07
C SER A 349 -27.76 -7.95 9.78
N LEU A 350 -26.67 -8.02 9.00
CA LEU A 350 -25.89 -6.84 8.61
C LEU A 350 -26.65 -5.96 7.62
N LYS A 351 -26.26 -4.68 7.59
CA LYS A 351 -26.78 -3.69 6.65
C LYS A 351 -25.62 -3.03 5.89
N PRO A 352 -25.03 -3.73 4.90
CA PRO A 352 -23.96 -3.19 4.07
C PRO A 352 -24.27 -1.79 3.53
N CYS A 353 -23.37 -0.83 3.73
CA CYS A 353 -23.59 0.58 3.47
C CYS A 353 -22.53 1.23 2.55
N TYR A 354 -22.02 0.48 1.56
CA TYR A 354 -21.04 1.04 0.62
C TYR A 354 -21.62 2.17 -0.24
N GLU A 355 -20.89 3.29 -0.32
CA GLU A 355 -21.28 4.53 -1.04
C GLU A 355 -20.14 5.12 -1.90
N GLY A 356 -18.97 4.49 -1.98
CA GLY A 356 -17.75 5.05 -2.60
C GLY A 356 -17.66 5.02 -4.14
N GLY A 357 -18.78 4.80 -4.83
CA GLY A 357 -18.83 4.67 -6.30
C GLY A 357 -18.27 3.36 -6.86
N ILE A 358 -18.81 2.89 -7.98
CA ILE A 358 -18.49 1.58 -8.59
C ILE A 358 -18.01 1.67 -10.04
N ASN A 359 -17.76 2.87 -10.54
CA ASN A 359 -17.31 3.14 -11.92
C ASN A 359 -15.77 3.27 -12.01
N GLY A 360 -15.02 2.65 -11.09
CA GLY A 360 -13.56 2.80 -11.03
C GLY A 360 -12.84 2.38 -12.32
N GLY A 361 -13.35 1.36 -13.02
CA GLY A 361 -12.76 0.90 -14.29
C GLY A 361 -12.85 1.94 -15.41
N GLU A 362 -13.97 2.67 -15.47
CA GLU A 362 -14.21 3.76 -16.42
C GLU A 362 -13.34 4.98 -16.07
N VAL A 363 -13.32 5.37 -14.79
CA VAL A 363 -12.50 6.50 -14.32
C VAL A 363 -11.01 6.23 -14.54
N ALA A 364 -10.53 5.02 -14.23
CA ALA A 364 -9.15 4.64 -14.46
C ALA A 364 -8.80 4.66 -15.96
N ALA A 365 -9.65 4.10 -16.82
CA ALA A 365 -9.44 4.14 -18.27
C ALA A 365 -9.38 5.57 -18.81
N HIS A 366 -10.25 6.46 -18.32
CA HIS A 366 -10.24 7.87 -18.71
C HIS A 366 -8.95 8.58 -18.31
N ILE A 367 -8.49 8.37 -17.06
CA ILE A 367 -7.21 8.94 -16.59
C ILE A 367 -6.05 8.41 -17.44
N LEU A 368 -6.02 7.11 -17.76
CA LEU A 368 -4.97 6.52 -18.60
C LEU A 368 -4.97 7.10 -20.01
N GLN A 369 -6.14 7.29 -20.61
CA GLN A 369 -6.29 7.95 -21.91
C GLN A 369 -5.75 9.38 -21.86
N GLU A 370 -6.15 10.16 -20.86
CA GLU A 370 -5.70 11.55 -20.72
C GLU A 370 -4.19 11.65 -20.47
N THR A 371 -3.62 10.73 -19.70
CA THR A 371 -2.18 10.65 -19.51
C THR A 371 -1.48 10.36 -20.84
N ALA A 372 -1.96 9.38 -21.61
CA ALA A 372 -1.35 9.01 -22.89
C ALA A 372 -1.36 10.17 -23.92
N ILE A 373 -2.40 11.01 -23.93
CA ILE A 373 -2.46 12.22 -24.79
C ILE A 373 -1.63 13.42 -24.26
N GLY A 374 -0.93 13.26 -23.14
CA GLY A 374 -0.02 14.29 -22.63
C GLY A 374 -0.56 15.13 -21.47
N LYS A 375 -1.75 14.83 -20.92
CA LYS A 375 -2.21 15.50 -19.69
C LYS A 375 -1.31 15.08 -18.53
N ASN A 376 -0.81 16.07 -17.80
CA ASN A 376 0.05 15.82 -16.65
C ASN A 376 -0.79 15.79 -15.37
N TYR A 377 -0.76 14.65 -14.70
CA TYR A 377 -1.36 14.44 -13.39
C TYR A 377 -0.33 14.42 -12.26
N ALA A 378 0.95 14.26 -12.62
CA ALA A 378 2.06 14.25 -11.68
C ALA A 378 2.54 15.67 -11.38
N SER A 379 3.17 15.83 -10.22
CA SER A 379 3.75 17.12 -9.83
C SER A 379 5.06 17.38 -10.59
N ASP A 380 5.29 18.60 -11.08
CA ASP A 380 6.48 18.99 -11.89
C ASP A 380 7.86 18.87 -11.18
N LYS A 381 7.94 18.43 -9.92
CA LYS A 381 9.24 18.25 -9.25
C LYS A 381 9.99 17.05 -9.86
N LEU A 382 11.29 17.16 -10.09
CA LEU A 382 12.14 16.14 -10.72
C LEU A 382 11.97 14.73 -10.09
N SER A 383 11.84 13.72 -10.96
CA SER A 383 11.88 12.30 -10.55
C SER A 383 13.28 11.97 -10.04
N GLY A 384 13.33 11.31 -8.89
CA GLY A 384 14.58 10.94 -8.29
C GLY A 384 14.38 9.79 -7.33
N VAL A 385 15.10 8.71 -7.61
CA VAL A 385 15.44 7.58 -6.72
C VAL A 385 15.89 8.03 -5.30
N ARG A 386 16.09 9.33 -5.09
CA ARG A 386 16.40 9.98 -3.81
C ARG A 386 15.31 9.85 -2.74
N ARG A 387 14.02 9.62 -3.06
CA ARG A 387 12.94 9.46 -2.04
C ARG A 387 12.85 8.07 -1.40
N LEU A 388 13.36 7.03 -2.05
CA LEU A 388 13.46 5.71 -1.42
C LEU A 388 14.31 5.75 -0.14
N ARG A 389 15.16 6.77 0.03
CA ARG A 389 15.97 6.99 1.26
C ARG A 389 15.13 7.25 2.52
N ASP A 390 13.88 7.69 2.37
CA ASP A 390 13.02 8.12 3.48
C ASP A 390 11.76 7.24 3.63
N ALA A 391 11.59 6.24 2.73
CA ALA A 391 10.47 5.31 2.80
C ALA A 391 10.74 4.24 3.87
N ILE A 392 10.14 4.43 5.05
CA ILE A 392 10.08 3.39 6.07
C ILE A 392 8.95 2.42 5.70
N VAL A 393 9.32 1.24 5.22
CA VAL A 393 8.40 0.10 5.16
C VAL A 393 8.64 -0.73 6.43
N LEU A 394 7.69 -0.72 7.36
CA LEU A 394 7.68 -1.56 8.55
C LEU A 394 8.97 -1.49 9.40
N GLY A 395 9.48 -0.28 9.65
CA GLY A 395 10.62 -0.06 10.56
C GLY A 395 12.02 -0.18 9.94
N TYR A 396 12.14 -0.35 8.61
CA TYR A 396 13.43 -0.31 7.93
C TYR A 396 13.63 1.01 7.19
N GLN A 397 14.68 1.75 7.56
CA GLN A 397 15.23 2.79 6.69
C GLN A 397 15.86 2.09 5.49
N LEU A 398 15.25 2.32 4.34
CA LEU A 398 15.78 1.91 3.07
C LEU A 398 17.08 2.73 2.80
N GLN A 399 18.27 2.20 3.17
CA GLN A 399 19.60 2.66 2.69
C GLN A 399 20.06 2.05 1.34
N ARG A 400 20.44 2.93 0.40
CA ARG A 400 20.96 2.60 -0.95
C ARG A 400 22.31 1.88 -0.91
N VAL A 401 22.59 1.03 -1.92
CA VAL A 401 23.95 0.53 -2.21
C VAL A 401 24.84 1.70 -2.69
N PRO A 402 26.11 1.85 -2.24
CA PRO A 402 26.95 3.00 -2.60
C PRO A 402 27.43 2.97 -4.06
N GLY A 403 27.23 4.07 -4.80
CA GLY A 403 27.88 4.32 -6.10
C GLY A 403 27.05 5.15 -7.09
N ARG A 404 27.57 6.32 -7.49
CA ARG A 404 27.11 7.29 -8.53
C ARG A 404 26.25 8.47 -8.06
N ASP A 405 26.92 9.63 -7.97
CA ASP A 405 26.40 11.00 -7.80
C ASP A 405 26.45 11.76 -9.13
N VAL A 406 25.48 12.65 -9.43
CA VAL A 406 25.65 13.86 -10.26
C VAL A 406 24.67 15.00 -9.84
N SER A 407 25.23 16.23 -9.88
CA SER A 407 24.86 17.66 -9.73
C SER A 407 23.45 18.18 -9.39
N ILE A 408 23.42 19.28 -8.60
CA ILE A 408 22.24 20.02 -8.10
C ILE A 408 22.06 21.34 -8.91
N PRO A 409 20.83 21.76 -9.26
CA PRO A 409 20.55 22.94 -10.12
C PRO A 409 20.65 24.33 -9.43
N GLU A 410 20.77 25.37 -10.27
CA GLU A 410 21.09 26.78 -9.98
C GLU A 410 20.18 27.56 -9.02
N TRP A 411 18.99 27.09 -8.66
CA TRP A 411 18.20 27.77 -7.62
C TRP A 411 18.84 27.70 -6.24
N TYR A 412 19.82 26.80 -6.07
CA TYR A 412 20.67 26.67 -4.88
C TYR A 412 21.65 27.86 -4.70
N THR A 413 21.95 28.62 -5.77
CA THR A 413 22.95 29.70 -5.76
C THR A 413 22.37 31.05 -5.32
N ASN A 414 21.05 31.25 -5.41
CA ASN A 414 20.46 32.59 -5.21
C ASN A 414 20.15 32.96 -3.75
N ALA A 415 20.35 32.05 -2.79
CA ALA A 415 20.18 32.34 -1.37
C ALA A 415 21.44 32.94 -0.71
N GLU A 416 22.55 33.04 -1.45
CA GLU A 416 23.87 33.43 -0.93
C GLU A 416 24.06 34.96 -0.80
N ASN A 417 23.23 35.78 -1.47
CA ASN A 417 23.49 37.22 -1.61
C ASN A 417 22.78 38.14 -0.60
N GLU A 418 21.93 37.64 0.30
CA GLU A 418 21.10 38.53 1.15
C GLU A 418 21.54 38.69 2.61
N LEU A 419 22.60 38.02 3.09
CA LEU A 419 22.94 38.04 4.54
C LEU A 419 24.41 38.36 4.89
N GLY A 420 25.20 38.83 3.93
CA GLY A 420 26.62 39.14 4.14
C GLY A 420 26.91 40.57 4.61
N LEU A 421 26.50 40.96 5.83
CA LEU A 421 27.04 42.16 6.50
C LEU A 421 27.06 42.01 8.03
N SER A 422 28.18 41.56 8.60
CA SER A 422 28.89 42.28 9.69
C SER A 422 30.09 41.48 10.20
N THR A 423 31.13 42.24 10.54
CA THR A 423 32.52 41.91 10.80
C THR A 423 32.84 41.55 12.26
N GLY A 424 33.88 40.72 12.46
CA GLY A 424 34.91 40.95 13.49
C GLY A 424 35.04 39.93 14.64
N SER A 425 36.18 39.22 14.66
CA SER A 425 36.80 38.50 15.80
C SER A 425 37.59 39.48 16.71
N PRO A 426 38.12 39.15 17.93
CA PRO A 426 39.33 38.29 18.08
C PRO A 426 39.52 37.46 19.39
N THR A 427 40.11 36.25 19.24
CA THR A 427 41.15 35.51 20.03
C THR A 427 41.35 35.62 21.55
N SER A 428 41.57 34.47 22.23
CA SER A 428 42.63 34.25 23.26
C SER A 428 42.81 32.76 23.66
N GLU A 429 44.03 32.40 24.05
CA GLU A 429 44.69 31.08 24.18
C GLU A 429 44.46 30.26 25.48
N MET A 430 44.97 29.02 25.43
CA MET A 430 44.98 27.88 26.37
C MET A 430 45.72 28.09 27.72
N SER A 431 45.29 27.38 28.77
CA SER A 431 46.16 26.56 29.65
C SER A 431 45.39 25.62 30.59
N GLU A 432 45.86 24.38 30.74
CA GLU A 432 45.38 23.30 31.62
C GLU A 432 45.71 23.53 33.12
N SER A 433 44.83 23.11 34.04
CA SER A 433 45.18 22.21 35.15
C SER A 433 43.94 21.73 35.92
N ASN A 434 43.92 20.42 36.22
CA ASN A 434 42.86 19.70 36.92
C ASN A 434 42.77 20.05 38.41
N ALA A 435 41.57 20.38 38.88
CA ALA A 435 41.14 20.15 40.26
C ALA A 435 39.65 19.77 40.28
N ILE A 436 39.37 18.67 40.97
CA ILE A 436 38.08 18.02 41.16
C ILE A 436 37.08 19.04 41.71
N THR A 437 36.12 19.43 40.88
CA THR A 437 35.05 20.37 41.23
C THR A 437 33.74 19.78 40.70
N GLU A 438 32.66 20.03 41.43
CA GLU A 438 31.28 19.59 41.20
C GLU A 438 30.92 19.40 39.72
N PHE A 439 30.48 18.21 39.34
CA PHE A 439 30.00 17.93 37.98
C PHE A 439 28.60 18.56 37.77
N CYS A 440 28.56 19.90 37.73
CA CYS A 440 27.62 20.60 36.86
C CYS A 440 28.06 20.27 35.43
N THR A 441 27.17 19.81 34.58
CA THR A 441 27.40 19.97 33.13
C THR A 441 27.48 21.47 32.91
N ASP A 442 28.65 22.00 32.53
CA ASP A 442 28.94 23.45 32.53
C ASP A 442 27.92 24.30 31.73
N ASP A 443 27.06 23.67 30.92
CA ASP A 443 26.04 24.30 30.09
C ASP A 443 24.57 23.98 30.46
N PHE A 444 24.31 23.09 31.44
CA PHE A 444 22.96 22.79 31.96
C PHE A 444 22.93 22.70 33.49
N GLU A 445 22.09 23.53 34.11
CA GLU A 445 21.75 23.42 35.54
C GLU A 445 20.59 22.41 35.73
N ILE A 446 20.80 21.40 36.57
CA ILE A 446 19.74 20.44 36.92
C ILE A 446 18.82 21.08 37.97
N LEU A 447 17.72 21.68 37.52
CA LEU A 447 16.73 22.32 38.40
C LEU A 447 15.96 21.30 39.26
N HIS A 448 15.70 20.10 38.73
CA HIS A 448 15.01 19.02 39.44
C HIS A 448 15.42 17.63 38.91
N GLY A 449 15.67 16.70 39.83
CA GLY A 449 16.08 15.33 39.52
C GLY A 449 17.57 15.10 39.75
N ASP A 450 18.07 13.94 39.33
CA ASP A 450 19.49 13.62 39.31
C ASP A 450 19.80 12.63 38.16
N LEU A 451 21.09 12.38 37.90
CA LEU A 451 21.54 11.49 36.83
C LEU A 451 21.47 9.99 37.21
N GLN A 452 21.12 9.64 38.45
CA GLN A 452 21.09 8.28 39.00
C GLN A 452 22.36 7.43 38.76
N GLY A 453 23.51 8.07 38.50
CA GLY A 453 24.75 7.37 38.13
C GLY A 453 24.75 6.73 36.74
N LEU A 454 23.76 7.04 35.89
CA LEU A 454 23.60 6.48 34.55
C LEU A 454 24.46 7.23 33.52
N SER A 455 25.53 6.59 33.05
CA SER A 455 26.48 7.20 32.10
C SER A 455 25.85 7.55 30.75
N ASP A 456 24.87 6.79 30.30
CA ASP A 456 24.12 7.04 29.05
C ASP A 456 23.27 8.32 29.14
N THR A 457 22.72 8.62 30.32
CA THR A 457 21.99 9.88 30.59
C THR A 457 22.93 11.07 30.57
N ARG A 458 24.13 10.92 31.13
CA ARG A 458 25.17 11.95 31.02
C ARG A 458 25.58 12.17 29.56
N SER A 459 25.81 11.11 28.79
CA SER A 459 26.13 11.22 27.37
C SER A 459 25.03 11.92 26.58
N PHE A 460 23.75 11.63 26.89
CA PHE A 460 22.62 12.29 26.24
C PHE A 460 22.57 13.80 26.53
N LEU A 461 22.78 14.22 27.79
CA LEU A 461 22.87 15.64 28.13
C LEU A 461 24.03 16.33 27.42
N ASN A 462 25.20 15.69 27.34
CA ASN A 462 26.33 16.22 26.58
C ASN A 462 25.99 16.37 25.09
N SER A 463 25.25 15.43 24.49
CA SER A 463 24.77 15.56 23.11
C SER A 463 23.78 16.72 22.91
N LEU A 464 22.97 17.06 23.92
CA LEU A 464 22.13 18.27 23.89
C LEU A 464 23.00 19.54 23.93
N VAL A 465 24.05 19.57 24.75
CA VAL A 465 25.00 20.68 24.78
C VAL A 465 25.69 20.85 23.42
N GLU A 466 26.14 19.76 22.82
CA GLU A 466 26.74 19.76 21.47
C GLU A 466 25.77 20.25 20.39
N LEU A 467 24.46 20.03 20.56
CA LEU A 467 23.43 20.56 19.66
C LEU A 467 23.33 22.09 19.72
N ASN A 468 23.54 22.71 20.89
CA ASN A 468 23.53 24.17 21.04
C ASN A 468 24.82 24.81 20.48
N ASN A 469 25.96 24.14 20.65
CA ASN A 469 27.29 24.68 20.35
C ASN A 469 27.74 24.58 18.88
N VAL A 470 26.81 24.40 17.94
CA VAL A 470 27.13 24.26 16.51
C VAL A 470 27.64 25.57 15.92
N SER A 471 28.96 25.79 16.05
CA SER A 471 29.69 26.85 15.36
C SER A 471 30.00 26.44 13.92
N ASP A 472 30.04 27.42 13.02
CA ASP A 472 30.28 27.27 11.58
C ASP A 472 31.74 26.87 11.25
N SER A 473 32.21 25.72 11.72
CA SER A 473 33.51 25.19 11.31
C SER A 473 33.39 24.40 10.00
N GLU A 474 33.76 25.03 8.89
CA GLU A 474 33.83 24.41 7.58
C GLU A 474 35.00 23.41 7.48
N LYS A 475 34.75 22.12 7.71
CA LYS A 475 35.58 21.06 7.12
C LYS A 475 34.76 19.91 6.53
N ASN A 476 35.18 19.52 5.33
CA ASN A 476 34.47 18.70 4.36
C ASN A 476 34.24 17.25 4.82
N ASN A 477 33.00 16.93 5.21
CA ASN A 477 32.23 15.71 4.86
C ASN A 477 30.84 15.64 5.54
N GLU A 478 30.51 16.57 6.45
CA GLU A 478 29.32 16.46 7.33
C GLU A 478 28.15 17.40 6.99
N LYS A 479 27.98 17.82 5.72
CA LYS A 479 26.93 18.81 5.36
C LYS A 479 25.48 18.35 5.64
N ARG A 480 25.20 17.04 5.76
CA ARG A 480 23.85 16.50 6.05
C ARG A 480 23.58 16.40 7.56
N GLN A 481 24.50 15.79 8.32
CA GLN A 481 24.41 15.72 9.79
C GLN A 481 24.36 17.11 10.43
N MET A 482 25.08 18.09 9.86
CA MET A 482 25.05 19.48 10.31
C MET A 482 23.66 20.13 10.18
N ARG A 483 22.88 19.79 9.14
CA ARG A 483 21.53 20.35 8.92
C ARG A 483 20.50 19.77 9.88
N GLU A 484 20.55 18.47 10.11
CA GLU A 484 19.68 17.78 11.06
C GLU A 484 19.96 18.25 12.50
N ARG A 485 21.25 18.40 12.86
CA ARG A 485 21.65 19.00 14.14
C ARG A 485 21.19 20.45 14.29
N LYS A 486 21.38 21.32 13.29
CA LYS A 486 20.86 22.71 13.33
C LYS A 486 19.33 22.77 13.43
N ALA A 487 18.62 21.87 12.75
CA ALA A 487 17.16 21.80 12.84
C ALA A 487 16.69 21.32 14.22
N ALA A 488 17.35 20.30 14.79
CA ALA A 488 17.08 19.80 16.13
C ALA A 488 17.41 20.86 17.20
N ALA A 489 18.50 21.61 17.02
CA ALA A 489 18.84 22.72 17.91
C ALA A 489 17.81 23.85 17.88
N GLY A 490 17.19 24.09 16.73
CA GLY A 490 16.09 25.05 16.58
C GLY A 490 14.75 24.60 17.18
N LEU A 491 14.64 23.39 17.74
CA LEU A 491 13.44 22.93 18.45
C LEU A 491 13.36 23.45 19.88
N PHE A 492 14.52 23.80 20.46
CA PHE A 492 14.64 24.21 21.86
C PHE A 492 14.97 25.70 21.94
N ASN A 493 14.30 26.40 22.85
CA ASN A 493 14.78 27.64 23.42
C ASN A 493 15.75 27.26 24.55
N TRP A 494 17.05 27.40 24.32
CA TRP A 494 18.09 26.99 25.27
C TRP A 494 18.13 27.83 26.56
N GLU A 495 17.36 28.92 26.62
CA GLU A 495 17.17 29.74 27.82
C GLU A 495 15.96 29.32 28.68
N GLU A 496 15.16 28.35 28.23
CA GLU A 496 13.96 27.85 28.93
C GLU A 496 14.12 26.38 29.37
N ASP A 497 13.36 25.97 30.39
CA ASP A 497 13.42 24.62 30.98
C ASP A 497 13.24 23.49 29.94
N ILE A 498 14.15 22.50 29.97
CA ILE A 498 14.07 21.26 29.18
C ILE A 498 13.87 20.08 30.13
N PHE A 499 12.86 19.26 29.86
CA PHE A 499 12.57 18.05 30.62
C PHE A 499 13.18 16.85 29.89
N VAL A 500 14.08 16.13 30.56
CA VAL A 500 14.70 14.91 30.03
C VAL A 500 14.16 13.69 30.76
N THR A 501 13.76 12.67 29.99
CA THR A 501 13.33 11.38 30.53
C THR A 501 14.03 10.22 29.83
N ARG A 502 14.19 9.11 30.55
CA ARG A 502 14.81 7.88 30.07
C ARG A 502 13.87 6.71 30.30
N ALA A 503 13.62 5.92 29.26
CA ALA A 503 12.90 4.65 29.34
C ALA A 503 13.81 3.52 28.84
N PRO A 504 13.96 2.40 29.58
CA PRO A 504 14.67 1.26 29.06
C PRO A 504 13.93 0.68 27.85
N GLY A 505 14.68 0.20 26.86
CA GLY A 505 14.12 -0.57 25.76
C GLY A 505 13.55 -1.89 26.28
N ARG A 506 12.59 -2.46 25.55
CA ARG A 506 11.96 -3.75 25.88
C ARG A 506 12.01 -4.67 24.68
N LEU A 507 12.24 -5.95 24.92
CA LEU A 507 12.20 -6.96 23.86
C LEU A 507 10.75 -7.46 23.65
N ASP A 508 10.02 -6.82 22.75
CA ASP A 508 8.66 -7.27 22.40
C ASP A 508 8.74 -8.29 21.24
N VAL A 509 8.64 -9.58 21.55
CA VAL A 509 8.65 -10.66 20.53
C VAL A 509 7.39 -10.65 19.65
N MET A 510 6.35 -9.92 20.05
CA MET A 510 5.10 -9.78 19.32
C MET A 510 4.70 -8.30 19.33
N GLY A 511 5.12 -7.55 18.31
CA GLY A 511 4.87 -6.09 18.21
C GLY A 511 3.45 -5.70 18.60
N GLY A 512 3.33 -4.90 19.66
CA GLY A 512 2.09 -4.24 20.10
C GLY A 512 1.02 -5.10 20.77
N ILE A 513 1.07 -6.44 20.74
CA ILE A 513 0.02 -7.27 21.38
C ILE A 513 0.08 -7.19 22.91
N ALA A 514 1.26 -7.02 23.50
CA ALA A 514 1.42 -6.97 24.96
C ALA A 514 0.67 -5.77 25.58
N ASP A 515 0.63 -4.63 24.88
CA ASP A 515 -0.01 -3.41 25.36
C ASP A 515 -1.55 -3.51 25.39
N TYR A 516 -2.15 -4.41 24.59
CA TYR A 516 -3.60 -4.66 24.56
C TYR A 516 -4.05 -5.90 25.33
N SER A 517 -3.17 -6.90 25.51
CA SER A 517 -3.53 -8.20 26.09
C SER A 517 -3.17 -8.37 27.56
N GLY A 518 -2.39 -7.45 28.14
CA GLY A 518 -1.89 -7.58 29.51
C GLY A 518 -0.91 -8.76 29.71
N SER A 519 -0.38 -9.32 28.61
CA SER A 519 0.56 -10.45 28.66
C SER A 519 1.93 -10.03 29.20
N LEU A 520 2.37 -10.67 30.29
CA LEU A 520 3.68 -10.46 30.94
C LEU A 520 4.82 -11.25 30.28
N VAL A 521 4.55 -11.96 29.19
CA VAL A 521 5.54 -12.83 28.54
C VAL A 521 6.58 -11.96 27.79
N LEU A 522 7.86 -12.12 28.15
CA LEU A 522 9.03 -11.50 27.50
C LEU A 522 9.19 -9.98 27.69
N GLN A 523 8.60 -9.38 28.74
CA GLN A 523 8.73 -7.95 29.03
C GLN A 523 10.07 -7.52 29.67
N MET A 524 11.15 -8.30 29.53
CA MET A 524 12.41 -7.93 30.16
C MET A 524 13.01 -6.69 29.49
N PRO A 525 13.41 -5.67 30.27
CA PRO A 525 14.22 -4.57 29.77
C PRO A 525 15.47 -5.10 29.07
N ILE A 526 15.79 -4.55 27.90
CA ILE A 526 17.08 -4.76 27.27
C ILE A 526 18.09 -3.76 27.81
N ARG A 527 19.37 -3.99 27.50
CA ARG A 527 20.46 -3.08 27.89
C ARG A 527 20.30 -1.68 27.27
N GLU A 528 19.68 -1.60 26.10
CA GLU A 528 19.48 -0.35 25.37
C GLU A 528 18.35 0.49 26.02
N ALA A 529 18.42 1.81 25.90
CA ALA A 529 17.43 2.74 26.44
C ALA A 529 17.16 3.88 25.45
N CYS A 530 16.01 4.52 25.60
CA CYS A 530 15.63 5.71 24.84
C CYS A 530 15.54 6.90 25.79
N HIS A 531 16.23 7.99 25.42
CA HIS A 531 16.14 9.28 26.08
C HIS A 531 15.31 10.22 25.23
N VAL A 532 14.50 11.05 25.90
CA VAL A 532 13.67 12.08 25.25
C VAL A 532 13.86 13.39 25.98
N ALA A 533 14.16 14.45 25.23
CA ALA A 533 14.14 15.83 25.70
C ALA A 533 12.86 16.52 25.21
N VAL A 534 12.12 17.15 26.12
CA VAL A 534 10.86 17.84 25.83
C VAL A 534 10.90 19.22 26.44
N GLN A 535 10.54 20.24 25.68
CA GLN A 535 10.32 21.60 26.18
C GLN A 535 8.87 22.01 25.98
N ARG A 536 8.28 22.66 26.99
CA ARG A 536 6.89 23.12 26.93
C ARG A 536 6.85 24.43 26.14
N ASN A 537 6.07 24.45 25.06
CA ASN A 537 5.81 25.67 24.31
C ASN A 537 4.39 26.19 24.57
N HIS A 538 4.23 27.51 24.59
CA HIS A 538 2.89 28.11 24.69
C HIS A 538 2.09 27.79 23.40
N PRO A 539 0.80 27.43 23.49
CA PRO A 539 -0.01 27.04 22.32
C PRO A 539 -0.07 28.07 21.20
N SER A 540 0.13 29.36 21.50
CA SER A 540 0.19 30.43 20.50
C SER A 540 1.45 30.40 19.63
N LYS A 541 2.53 29.74 20.08
CA LYS A 541 3.78 29.58 19.34
C LYS A 541 3.76 28.36 18.40
N HIS A 542 2.67 27.59 18.37
CA HIS A 542 2.56 26.38 17.56
C HIS A 542 2.43 26.69 16.06
N ARG A 543 3.32 26.12 15.23
CA ARG A 543 3.15 26.07 13.78
C ARG A 543 2.29 24.87 13.39
N LEU A 544 0.98 25.09 13.28
CA LEU A 544 0.03 24.04 12.91
C LEU A 544 -0.06 23.87 11.39
N TRP A 545 -0.19 22.62 10.93
CA TRP A 545 -0.59 22.32 9.56
C TRP A 545 -1.97 22.94 9.26
N LYS A 546 -2.19 23.40 8.02
CA LYS A 546 -3.42 24.11 7.62
C LYS A 546 -4.71 23.39 8.04
N HIS A 547 -4.75 22.06 7.97
CA HIS A 547 -5.91 21.26 8.36
C HIS A 547 -6.10 21.15 9.89
N ALA A 548 -5.02 21.12 10.67
CA ALA A 548 -5.09 21.14 12.14
C ALA A 548 -5.56 22.50 12.65
N LEU A 549 -5.05 23.58 12.05
CA LEU A 549 -5.50 24.94 12.31
C LEU A 549 -6.98 25.14 11.94
N ALA A 550 -7.41 24.65 10.77
CA ALA A 550 -8.81 24.70 10.35
C ALA A 550 -9.74 23.94 11.31
N ARG A 551 -9.31 22.79 11.84
CA ARG A 551 -10.07 22.02 12.84
C ARG A 551 -10.14 22.73 14.20
N GLN A 552 -9.08 23.42 14.61
CA GLN A 552 -9.11 24.23 15.84
C GLN A 552 -10.04 25.43 15.68
N ASN A 553 -9.95 26.15 14.55
CA ASN A 553 -10.81 27.30 14.24
C ASN A 553 -12.28 26.92 14.16
N ALA A 554 -12.61 25.78 13.54
CA ALA A 554 -13.99 25.30 13.41
C ALA A 554 -14.64 24.94 14.76
N LYS A 555 -13.84 24.62 15.80
CA LYS A 555 -14.33 24.28 17.14
C LYS A 555 -14.53 25.50 18.05
N GLY A 556 -14.13 26.70 17.62
CA GLY A 556 -14.25 27.94 18.41
C GLY A 556 -13.45 27.93 19.72
N GLN A 557 -12.61 26.92 19.91
CA GLN A 557 -11.76 26.76 21.09
C GLN A 557 -10.42 27.45 20.78
N GLY A 558 -9.90 28.21 21.75
CA GLY A 558 -8.58 28.83 21.65
C GLY A 558 -7.46 27.81 21.38
N PRO A 559 -6.22 28.27 21.15
CA PRO A 559 -5.12 27.40 20.74
C PRO A 559 -4.93 26.27 21.77
N MET A 560 -5.13 25.03 21.32
CA MET A 560 -5.01 23.84 22.16
C MET A 560 -3.60 23.28 22.12
N PRO A 561 -3.09 22.74 23.25
CA PRO A 561 -1.81 22.06 23.28
C PRO A 561 -1.84 20.82 22.38
N VAL A 562 -0.81 20.64 21.56
CA VAL A 562 -0.63 19.48 20.68
C VAL A 562 0.74 18.89 20.97
N LEU A 563 0.82 17.59 21.25
CA LEU A 563 2.10 16.89 21.36
C LEU A 563 2.56 16.50 19.95
N GLN A 564 3.69 17.04 19.51
CA GLN A 564 4.35 16.65 18.27
C GLN A 564 5.62 15.87 18.62
N ILE A 565 5.70 14.61 18.18
CA ILE A 565 6.90 13.79 18.29
C ILE A 565 7.63 13.91 16.94
N VAL A 566 8.79 14.54 16.94
CA VAL A 566 9.69 14.57 15.77
C VAL A 566 10.85 13.65 16.08
N LEU A 567 10.87 12.47 15.45
CA LEU A 567 11.98 11.53 15.54
C LEU A 567 13.06 11.91 14.53
N TYR A 568 14.27 12.16 15.03
CA TYR A 568 15.49 12.25 14.24
C TYR A 568 16.31 10.98 14.52
N HIS A 569 16.80 10.32 13.47
CA HIS A 569 17.69 9.16 13.56
C HIS A 569 19.11 9.54 13.15
#